data_AF-A0A7C1YI38-F1
#
_entry.id   AF-A0A7C1YI38-F1
#
_cell.length_a   1.000
_cell.length_b   1.000
_cell.length_c   1.000
_cell.angle_alpha   90.00
_cell.angle_beta   90.00
_cell.angle_gamma   90.00
#
_symmetry.space_group_name_H-M   'P 1'
#
loop_
_entity.id
_entity.type
_entity.pdbx_description
1 polymer ?
#
loop_
_entity_poly.entity_id
_entity_poly.type
_entity_poly.pdbx_seq_one_letter_code
_entity_poly.pdbx_strand_id
1 'polypeptide(L)'
;AEGRGVRLDDDTAGVWLDTPGVERRNPGILESRLPKLVQLGRKCGIDPAEMPLLVYPTLHYQNGGVAIDENGLTSVPGLYCVGEVSGGIHGRNRIMGNALLEIISFGRRAGEQAAGLSHGRGHKKVTVEHLSRLRRELAAAGRPMDVKGPMLFPECAKFEKDSDYDGFRRRK
;
A
#
# COMPACT_ATOMS: atom_id res chain seq x y z
N ALA A 1 10.81 14.04 -22.07
CA ALA A 1 9.39 13.75 -22.34
C ALA A 1 9.01 14.39 -23.67
N GLU A 2 8.11 13.78 -24.45
CA GLU A 2 7.76 14.23 -25.81
C GLU A 2 6.68 15.34 -25.85
N GLY A 3 6.25 15.87 -24.70
CA GLY A 3 5.30 17.00 -24.64
C GLY A 3 3.85 16.68 -25.02
N ARG A 4 3.47 15.39 -25.12
CA ARG A 4 2.13 14.94 -25.57
C ARG A 4 1.11 14.70 -24.45
N GLY A 5 1.47 14.96 -23.20
CA GLY A 5 0.61 14.74 -22.03
C GLY A 5 -0.32 15.92 -21.73
N VAL A 6 -1.41 15.66 -21.03
CA VAL A 6 -2.32 16.69 -20.50
C VAL A 6 -1.67 17.28 -19.25
N ARG A 7 -1.46 18.60 -19.23
CA ARG A 7 -0.88 19.29 -18.07
C ARG A 7 -1.90 19.43 -16.95
N LEU A 8 -1.46 19.13 -15.74
CA LEU A 8 -2.19 19.31 -14.48
C LEU A 8 -1.68 20.56 -13.74
N ASP A 9 -2.43 21.03 -12.76
CA ASP A 9 -2.14 22.28 -12.03
C ASP A 9 -0.85 22.23 -11.21
N ASP A 10 -0.37 21.03 -10.86
CA ASP A 10 0.82 20.75 -10.05
C ASP A 10 2.07 20.41 -10.90
N ASP A 11 2.10 20.85 -12.17
CA ASP A 11 3.15 20.57 -13.16
C ASP A 11 3.31 19.07 -13.51
N THR A 12 2.45 18.19 -12.99
CA THR A 12 2.38 16.81 -13.44
C THR A 12 1.71 16.70 -14.81
N ALA A 13 1.90 15.57 -15.47
CA ALA A 13 1.32 15.29 -16.78
C ALA A 13 0.63 13.93 -16.79
N GLY A 14 -0.62 13.92 -17.26
CA GLY A 14 -1.44 12.73 -17.39
C GLY A 14 -1.75 12.36 -18.84
N VAL A 15 -2.48 11.26 -18.99
CA VAL A 15 -3.05 10.78 -20.26
C VAL A 15 -4.52 10.43 -20.06
N TRP A 16 -5.31 10.54 -21.13
CA TRP A 16 -6.69 10.10 -21.11
C TRP A 16 -6.78 8.58 -21.27
N LEU A 17 -7.47 7.93 -20.34
CA LEU A 17 -7.87 6.53 -20.42
C LEU A 17 -9.26 6.45 -21.07
N ASP A 18 -9.34 5.88 -22.28
CA ASP A 18 -10.56 5.79 -23.08
C ASP A 18 -11.51 4.68 -22.60
N THR A 19 -12.15 4.90 -21.45
CA THR A 19 -13.24 4.04 -20.95
C THR A 19 -14.53 4.14 -21.79
N PRO A 20 -14.94 5.31 -22.32
CA PRO A 20 -16.14 5.39 -23.16
C PRO A 20 -16.02 4.59 -24.45
N GLY A 21 -14.84 4.60 -25.09
CA GLY A 21 -14.62 3.81 -26.29
C GLY A 21 -14.69 2.31 -26.02
N VAL A 22 -14.27 1.85 -24.83
CA VAL A 22 -14.42 0.44 -24.41
C VAL A 22 -15.89 0.08 -24.24
N GLU A 23 -16.67 0.94 -23.58
CA GLU A 23 -18.11 0.75 -23.38
C GLU A 23 -18.87 0.76 -24.72
N ARG A 24 -18.59 1.70 -25.62
CA ARG A 24 -19.22 1.76 -26.95
C ARG A 24 -18.96 0.51 -27.79
N ARG A 25 -17.77 -0.10 -27.67
CA ARG A 25 -17.42 -1.33 -28.39
C ARG A 25 -18.08 -2.58 -27.79
N ASN A 26 -18.41 -2.56 -26.50
CA ASN A 26 -19.07 -3.66 -25.81
C ASN A 26 -19.95 -3.13 -24.66
N PRO A 27 -21.20 -2.74 -24.95
CA PRO A 27 -22.09 -2.16 -23.94
C PRO A 27 -22.27 -3.07 -22.72
N GLY A 28 -22.17 -2.50 -21.52
CA GLY A 28 -22.24 -3.21 -20.24
C GLY A 28 -20.92 -3.82 -19.77
N ILE A 29 -19.82 -3.66 -20.50
CA ILE A 29 -18.52 -4.22 -20.11
C ILE A 29 -17.97 -3.56 -18.85
N LEU A 30 -18.16 -2.24 -18.70
CA LEU A 30 -17.67 -1.52 -17.52
C LEU A 30 -18.42 -1.97 -16.26
N GLU A 31 -19.74 -2.10 -16.32
CA GLU A 31 -20.53 -2.57 -15.17
C GLU A 31 -20.24 -4.04 -14.83
N SER A 32 -20.04 -4.90 -15.84
CA SER A 32 -19.84 -6.34 -15.63
C SER A 32 -18.41 -6.72 -15.22
N ARG A 33 -17.38 -6.04 -15.72
CA ARG A 33 -15.97 -6.38 -15.47
C ARG A 33 -15.26 -5.40 -14.56
N LEU A 34 -15.65 -4.13 -14.56
CA LEU A 34 -15.01 -3.06 -13.81
C LEU A 34 -16.00 -2.32 -12.87
N PRO A 35 -16.85 -3.03 -12.10
CA PRO A 35 -17.89 -2.39 -11.28
C PRO A 35 -17.31 -1.40 -10.26
N LYS A 36 -16.10 -1.67 -9.76
CA LYS A 36 -15.40 -0.75 -8.84
C LYS A 36 -15.02 0.57 -9.50
N LEU A 37 -14.65 0.55 -10.77
CA LEU A 37 -14.33 1.77 -11.53
C LEU A 37 -15.59 2.63 -11.69
N VAL A 38 -16.70 2.00 -12.06
CA VAL A 38 -18.01 2.67 -12.19
C VAL A 38 -18.46 3.24 -10.85
N GLN A 39 -18.33 2.47 -9.76
CA GLN A 39 -18.68 2.93 -8.41
C GLN A 39 -17.82 4.13 -7.97
N LEU A 40 -16.51 4.07 -8.19
CA LEU A 40 -15.60 5.16 -7.84
C LEU A 40 -15.90 6.41 -8.68
N GLY A 41 -16.10 6.25 -9.99
CA GLY A 41 -16.53 7.32 -10.87
C GLY A 41 -17.79 8.01 -10.34
N ARG A 42 -18.85 7.24 -10.05
CA ARG A 42 -20.12 7.77 -9.51
C ARG A 42 -19.90 8.55 -8.21
N LYS A 43 -19.04 8.08 -7.31
CA LYS A 43 -18.69 8.81 -6.07
C LYS A 43 -17.99 10.14 -6.35
N CYS A 44 -17.24 10.24 -7.44
CA CYS A 44 -16.55 11.44 -7.89
C CYS A 44 -17.39 12.31 -8.84
N GLY A 45 -18.66 11.97 -9.10
CA GLY A 45 -19.51 12.69 -10.06
C GLY A 45 -19.09 12.49 -11.53
N ILE A 46 -18.36 11.42 -11.81
CA ILE A 46 -17.82 11.07 -13.14
C ILE A 46 -18.53 9.80 -13.62
N ASP A 47 -19.03 9.79 -14.85
CA ASP A 47 -19.47 8.57 -15.50
C ASP A 47 -18.37 8.04 -16.45
N PRO A 48 -17.68 6.92 -16.12
CA PRO A 48 -16.65 6.35 -16.98
C PRO A 48 -17.17 5.82 -18.32
N ALA A 49 -18.48 5.61 -18.47
CA ALA A 49 -19.10 5.22 -19.74
C ALA A 49 -19.20 6.41 -20.73
N GLU A 50 -19.32 7.63 -20.20
CA GLU A 50 -19.54 8.84 -21.00
C GLU A 50 -18.29 9.71 -21.14
N MET A 51 -17.43 9.74 -20.11
CA MET A 51 -16.24 10.59 -20.06
C MET A 51 -14.95 9.77 -19.87
N PRO A 52 -13.87 10.07 -20.62
CA PRO A 52 -12.57 9.44 -20.38
C PRO A 52 -11.98 9.87 -19.04
N LEU A 53 -11.17 8.99 -18.44
CA LEU A 53 -10.56 9.25 -17.14
C LEU A 53 -9.15 9.82 -17.33
N LEU A 54 -8.85 10.94 -16.68
CA LEU A 54 -7.48 11.47 -16.65
C LEU A 54 -6.65 10.65 -15.64
N VAL A 55 -5.59 9.99 -16.12
CA VAL A 55 -4.72 9.16 -15.29
C VAL A 55 -3.27 9.58 -15.43
N TYR A 56 -2.50 9.40 -14.36
CA TYR A 56 -1.05 9.63 -14.34
C TYR A 56 -0.37 8.59 -13.45
N PRO A 57 0.93 8.32 -13.64
CA PRO A 57 1.65 7.36 -12.80
C PRO A 57 1.72 7.82 -11.34
N THR A 58 1.42 6.93 -10.40
CA THR A 58 1.53 7.16 -8.96
C THR A 58 2.41 6.11 -8.30
N LEU A 59 2.89 6.41 -7.09
CA LEU A 59 3.55 5.40 -6.26
C LEU A 59 2.52 4.35 -5.85
N HIS A 60 2.72 3.11 -6.30
CA HIS A 60 1.78 2.02 -6.03
C HIS A 60 2.29 1.00 -5.01
N TYR A 61 3.60 0.75 -4.98
CA TYR A 61 4.18 -0.29 -4.11
C TYR A 61 5.63 0.04 -3.77
N GLN A 62 6.04 -0.28 -2.53
CA GLN A 62 7.40 -0.11 -2.05
C GLN A 62 8.17 -1.45 -2.10
N ASN A 63 9.13 -1.57 -3.03
CA ASN A 63 9.96 -2.79 -3.16
C ASN A 63 11.12 -2.86 -2.15
N GLY A 64 11.51 -1.70 -1.61
CA GLY A 64 12.52 -1.59 -0.57
C GLY A 64 11.89 -1.75 0.81
N GLY A 65 12.70 -2.03 1.82
CA GLY A 65 12.21 -2.24 3.17
C GLY A 65 13.26 -2.87 4.06
N VAL A 66 12.80 -3.47 5.16
CA VAL A 66 13.66 -4.18 6.11
C VAL A 66 14.19 -5.46 5.47
N ALA A 67 15.51 -5.67 5.54
CA ALA A 67 16.13 -6.90 5.10
C ALA A 67 15.73 -8.06 6.03
N ILE A 68 15.33 -9.17 5.41
CA ILE A 68 14.89 -10.40 6.10
C ILE A 68 15.55 -11.62 5.49
N ASP A 69 15.64 -12.69 6.28
CA ASP A 69 15.99 -14.03 5.79
C ASP A 69 14.78 -14.76 5.17
N GLU A 70 14.96 -16.03 4.77
CA GLU A 70 13.90 -16.86 4.17
C GLU A 70 12.72 -17.17 5.11
N ASN A 71 12.86 -16.85 6.39
CA ASN A 71 11.89 -17.04 7.45
C ASN A 71 11.22 -15.72 7.89
N GLY A 72 11.60 -14.58 7.31
CA GLY A 72 11.08 -13.27 7.70
C GLY A 72 11.76 -12.68 8.94
N LEU A 73 12.87 -13.26 9.41
CA LEU A 73 13.63 -12.74 10.55
C LEU A 73 14.48 -11.56 10.08
N THR A 74 14.42 -10.47 10.83
CA THR A 74 15.24 -9.27 10.58
C THR A 74 16.64 -9.43 11.19
N SER A 75 17.53 -8.45 10.94
CA SER A 75 18.81 -8.37 11.65
C SER A 75 18.69 -8.16 13.16
N VAL A 76 17.50 -7.84 13.67
CA VAL A 76 17.21 -7.72 15.10
C VAL A 76 16.66 -9.05 15.63
N PRO A 77 17.37 -9.72 16.57
CA PRO A 77 16.94 -11.03 17.07
C PRO A 77 15.53 -11.01 17.66
N GLY A 78 14.68 -11.91 17.17
CA GLY A 78 13.29 -12.05 17.62
C GLY A 78 12.32 -11.02 17.03
N LEU A 79 12.77 -10.14 16.13
CA LEU A 79 11.92 -9.25 15.36
C LEU A 79 11.72 -9.82 13.95
N TYR A 80 10.46 -10.07 13.60
CA TYR A 80 10.05 -10.58 12.29
C TYR A 80 9.25 -9.51 11.55
N CYS A 81 9.38 -9.47 10.23
CA CYS A 81 8.51 -8.67 9.36
C CYS A 81 8.34 -9.35 8.00
N VAL A 82 7.19 -9.10 7.35
CA VAL A 82 6.82 -9.70 6.06
C VAL A 82 5.91 -8.75 5.28
N GLY A 83 5.86 -8.89 3.96
CA GLY A 83 5.05 -8.05 3.09
C GLY A 83 5.75 -6.75 2.71
N GLU A 84 4.97 -5.71 2.39
CA GLU A 84 5.50 -4.45 1.84
C GLU A 84 6.45 -3.68 2.79
N VAL A 85 6.50 -4.03 4.08
CA VAL A 85 7.51 -3.51 5.02
C VAL A 85 8.91 -4.12 4.80
N SER A 86 8.97 -5.30 4.19
CA SER A 86 10.20 -6.05 3.92
C SER A 86 10.77 -5.69 2.54
N GLY A 87 12.09 -5.82 2.40
CA GLY A 87 12.80 -5.46 1.19
C GLY A 87 13.56 -6.64 0.57
N GLY A 88 13.78 -6.58 -0.74
CA GLY A 88 14.72 -7.46 -1.46
C GLY A 88 14.07 -8.64 -2.19
N ILE A 89 12.92 -9.15 -1.74
CA ILE A 89 12.21 -10.28 -2.36
C ILE A 89 11.89 -10.02 -3.83
N HIS A 90 11.48 -8.80 -4.15
CA HIS A 90 11.02 -8.40 -5.48
C HIS A 90 12.11 -7.73 -6.33
N GLY A 91 13.33 -7.58 -5.80
CA GLY A 91 14.40 -6.82 -6.43
C GLY A 91 13.97 -5.37 -6.72
N ARG A 92 14.26 -4.88 -7.94
CA ARG A 92 13.93 -3.50 -8.34
C ARG A 92 12.50 -3.30 -8.80
N ASN A 93 11.83 -4.34 -9.30
CA ASN A 93 10.48 -4.24 -9.84
C ASN A 93 9.67 -5.49 -9.51
N ARG A 94 8.64 -5.31 -8.69
CA ARG A 94 7.71 -6.37 -8.32
C ARG A 94 6.80 -6.77 -9.49
N ILE A 95 6.69 -8.07 -9.72
CA ILE A 95 5.71 -8.65 -10.66
C ILE A 95 4.30 -8.55 -10.07
N MET A 96 3.34 -8.16 -10.91
CA MET A 96 1.92 -8.04 -10.55
C MET A 96 1.38 -9.33 -9.91
N GLY A 97 0.52 -9.20 -8.89
CA GLY A 97 -0.06 -10.35 -8.18
C GLY A 97 0.79 -10.95 -7.05
N ASN A 98 2.11 -10.73 -7.03
CA ASN A 98 2.98 -11.37 -6.03
C ASN A 98 2.92 -10.81 -4.60
N ALA A 99 2.40 -9.59 -4.38
CA ALA A 99 2.39 -8.96 -3.05
C ALA A 99 1.52 -9.75 -2.04
N LEU A 100 0.36 -10.23 -2.47
CA LEU A 100 -0.52 -11.01 -1.60
C LEU A 100 0.07 -12.39 -1.31
N LEU A 101 0.68 -13.01 -2.33
CA LEU A 101 1.34 -14.31 -2.20
C LEU A 101 2.52 -14.24 -1.22
N GLU A 102 3.31 -13.16 -1.31
CA GLU A 102 4.40 -12.88 -0.38
C GLU A 102 3.90 -12.83 1.07
N ILE A 103 2.89 -11.99 1.35
CA ILE A 103 2.32 -11.84 2.70
C ILE A 103 1.85 -13.19 3.24
N ILE A 104 1.15 -13.99 2.44
CA ILE A 104 0.61 -15.28 2.88
C ILE A 104 1.74 -16.30 3.11
N SER A 105 2.68 -16.40 2.17
CA SER A 105 3.74 -17.41 2.22
C SER A 105 4.75 -17.12 3.31
N PHE A 106 5.33 -15.91 3.32
CA PHE A 106 6.32 -15.51 4.32
C PHE A 106 5.66 -15.28 5.68
N GLY A 107 4.43 -14.73 5.73
CA GLY A 107 3.72 -14.54 6.99
C GLY A 107 3.43 -15.83 7.73
N ARG A 108 3.12 -16.92 7.01
CA ARG A 108 3.01 -18.24 7.62
C ARG A 108 4.34 -18.69 8.23
N ARG A 109 5.44 -18.62 7.47
CA ARG A 109 6.78 -19.03 7.95
C ARG A 109 7.23 -18.22 9.15
N ALA A 110 7.13 -16.90 9.06
CA ALA A 110 7.49 -15.98 10.14
C ALA A 110 6.65 -16.23 11.40
N GLY A 111 5.35 -16.49 11.24
CA GLY A 111 4.46 -16.83 12.35
C GLY A 111 4.85 -18.13 13.06
N GLU A 112 5.12 -19.19 12.29
CA GLU A 112 5.59 -20.48 12.83
C GLU A 112 6.92 -20.33 13.58
N GLN A 113 7.87 -19.56 13.04
CA GLN A 113 9.17 -19.30 13.64
C GLN A 113 9.09 -18.44 14.91
N ALA A 114 8.30 -17.36 14.86
CA ALA A 114 8.08 -16.50 16.01
C ALA A 114 7.40 -17.26 17.17
N ALA A 115 6.42 -18.11 16.86
CA ALA A 115 5.76 -18.96 17.86
C ALA A 115 6.71 -20.02 18.45
N GLY A 116 7.61 -20.59 17.64
CA GLY A 116 8.65 -21.51 18.12
C GLY A 116 9.58 -20.85 19.13
N LEU A 117 10.03 -19.61 18.85
CA LEU A 117 10.93 -18.87 19.75
C LEU A 117 10.28 -18.38 21.05
N SER A 118 8.95 -18.21 21.08
CA SER A 118 8.25 -17.76 22.29
C SER A 118 8.11 -18.85 23.35
N HIS A 119 8.18 -20.13 22.96
CA HIS A 119 8.12 -21.24 23.90
C HIS A 119 9.39 -21.31 24.76
N GLY A 120 9.30 -20.90 26.02
CA GLY A 120 10.39 -21.01 27.01
C GLY A 120 11.13 -19.71 27.33
N ARG A 121 10.82 -18.59 26.66
CA ARG A 121 11.36 -17.27 27.04
C ARG A 121 10.39 -16.56 27.98
N GLY A 122 10.80 -16.36 29.23
CA GLY A 122 10.04 -15.53 30.17
C GLY A 122 9.87 -14.10 29.64
N HIS A 123 8.67 -13.54 29.78
CA HIS A 123 8.42 -12.15 29.40
C HIS A 123 9.21 -11.22 30.32
N LYS A 124 10.11 -10.40 29.75
CA LYS A 124 10.69 -9.28 30.50
C LYS A 124 9.62 -8.20 30.68
N LYS A 125 9.70 -7.46 31.79
CA LYS A 125 8.83 -6.30 32.04
C LYS A 125 8.99 -5.31 30.88
N VAL A 126 7.90 -5.02 30.17
CA VAL A 126 7.91 -4.08 29.05
C VAL A 126 8.13 -2.67 29.62
N THR A 127 9.14 -1.96 29.14
CA THR A 127 9.42 -0.57 29.53
C THR A 127 9.54 0.31 28.29
N VAL A 128 9.20 1.59 28.43
CA VAL A 128 9.36 2.62 27.37
C VAL A 128 10.76 3.27 27.40
N GLU A 129 11.69 2.68 28.15
CA GLU A 129 13.03 3.23 28.33
C GLU A 129 13.84 3.20 27.01
N HIS A 130 13.58 2.20 26.17
CA HIS A 130 14.13 2.14 24.82
C HIS A 130 13.68 3.31 23.93
N LEU A 131 12.42 3.76 24.05
CA LEU A 131 11.93 4.96 23.34
C LEU A 131 12.59 6.22 23.88
N SER A 132 12.75 6.31 25.21
CA SER A 132 13.43 7.45 25.84
C SER A 132 14.90 7.52 25.41
N ARG A 133 15.57 6.37 25.30
CA ARG A 133 16.93 6.28 24.76
C ARG A 133 16.98 6.71 23.29
N LEU A 134 16.11 6.17 22.43
CA LEU A 134 16.05 6.55 21.01
C LEU A 134 15.84 8.06 20.84
N ARG A 135 14.94 8.67 21.61
CA ARG A 135 14.72 10.13 21.59
C ARG A 135 15.96 10.92 21.95
N ARG A 136 16.74 10.46 22.95
CA ARG A 136 18.02 11.09 23.31
C ARG A 136 19.05 10.95 22.19
N GLU A 137 19.15 9.78 21.56
CA GLU A 137 20.06 9.55 20.43
C GLU A 137 19.68 10.41 19.22
N LEU A 138 18.39 10.52 18.89
CA LEU A 138 17.91 11.41 17.83
C LEU A 138 18.21 12.88 18.12
N ALA A 139 17.99 13.33 19.36
CA ALA A 139 18.32 14.68 19.78
C ALA A 139 19.83 14.96 19.70
N ALA A 140 20.66 14.02 20.16
CA ALA A 140 22.13 14.12 20.08
C ALA A 140 22.62 14.13 18.62
N ALA A 141 21.94 13.43 17.71
CA ALA A 141 22.21 13.43 16.29
C ALA A 141 21.59 14.62 15.52
N GLY A 142 20.93 15.56 16.21
CA GLY A 142 20.27 16.72 15.60
C GLY A 142 19.13 16.34 14.66
N ARG A 143 18.47 15.20 14.87
CA ARG A 143 17.37 14.71 14.01
C ARG A 143 16.02 15.26 14.48
N PRO A 144 15.13 15.64 13.53
CA PRO A 144 13.79 16.14 13.85
C PRO A 144 12.95 15.07 14.56
N MET A 145 12.16 15.51 15.54
CA MET A 145 11.32 14.66 16.42
C MET A 145 9.82 14.77 16.09
N ASP A 146 9.48 15.62 15.13
CA ASP A 146 8.13 16.01 14.71
C ASP A 146 7.68 15.35 13.41
N VAL A 147 8.54 14.53 12.81
CA VAL A 147 8.20 13.75 11.61
C VAL A 147 7.09 12.75 11.95
N LYS A 148 5.84 13.13 11.67
CA LYS A 148 4.71 12.20 11.63
C LYS A 148 4.90 11.30 10.41
N GLY A 149 4.59 10.01 10.56
CA GLY A 149 4.68 9.04 9.46
C GLY A 149 3.94 9.52 8.21
N PRO A 150 4.30 9.01 7.02
CA PRO A 150 3.76 9.52 5.76
C PRO A 150 2.23 9.49 5.75
N MET A 151 1.62 10.59 5.29
CA MET A 151 0.18 10.68 5.05
C MET A 151 -0.15 9.83 3.82
N LEU A 152 -0.77 8.66 4.04
CA LEU A 152 -0.92 7.62 3.01
C LEU A 152 -2.06 7.88 2.01
N PHE A 153 -2.92 8.88 2.24
CA PHE A 153 -4.10 9.11 1.41
C PHE A 153 -4.27 10.59 1.02
N PRO A 154 -4.74 10.88 -0.21
CA PRO A 154 -5.10 12.23 -0.62
C PRO A 154 -6.36 12.71 0.12
N GLU A 155 -6.54 14.03 0.27
CA GLU A 155 -7.68 14.62 1.00
C GLU A 155 -9.06 14.24 0.42
N CYS A 156 -9.11 13.87 -0.86
CA CYS A 156 -10.33 13.39 -1.53
C CYS A 156 -10.70 11.95 -1.15
N ALA A 157 -9.77 11.18 -0.60
CA ALA A 157 -9.99 9.81 -0.14
C ALA A 157 -10.60 9.81 1.27
N LYS A 158 -11.90 10.13 1.36
CA LYS A 158 -12.66 10.05 2.61
C LYS A 158 -12.98 8.58 2.91
N PHE A 159 -12.02 7.85 3.47
CA PHE A 159 -12.21 6.48 3.98
C PHE A 159 -12.54 6.50 5.49
N GLU A 160 -13.46 7.37 5.88
CA GLU A 160 -13.70 7.69 7.29
C GLU A 160 -14.81 6.84 7.93
N LYS A 161 -15.67 6.20 7.12
CA LYS A 161 -16.86 5.50 7.62
C LYS A 161 -16.89 4.04 7.16
N ASP A 162 -17.37 3.15 8.02
CA ASP A 162 -17.58 1.74 7.69
C ASP A 162 -18.45 1.54 6.44
N SER A 163 -19.37 2.47 6.18
CA SER A 163 -20.23 2.47 4.98
C SER A 163 -19.46 2.58 3.66
N ASP A 164 -18.23 3.12 3.68
CA ASP A 164 -17.37 3.18 2.49
C ASP A 164 -16.88 1.80 2.06
N TYR A 165 -16.95 0.81 2.96
CA TYR A 165 -16.53 -0.57 2.76
C TYR A 165 -17.70 -1.54 2.52
N ASP A 166 -18.95 -1.08 2.58
CA ASP A 166 -20.12 -1.96 2.47
C ASP A 166 -20.23 -2.66 1.11
N GLY A 167 -19.73 -2.05 0.04
CA GLY A 167 -19.63 -2.69 -1.29
C GLY A 167 -18.52 -3.76 -1.40
N PHE A 168 -17.60 -3.84 -0.43
CA PHE A 168 -16.51 -4.82 -0.39
C PHE A 168 -16.83 -6.02 0.51
N ARG A 169 -17.82 -5.90 1.39
CA ARG A 169 -18.35 -7.05 2.14
C ARG A 169 -19.13 -7.93 1.17
N ARG A 170 -18.52 -9.02 0.71
CA ARG A 170 -19.29 -10.13 0.13
C ARG A 170 -20.34 -10.54 1.17
N ARG A 171 -21.62 -10.38 0.82
CA ARG A 171 -22.72 -10.96 1.60
C ARG A 171 -22.42 -12.45 1.74
N LYS A 172 -22.26 -12.91 2.98
CA LYS A 172 -22.29 -14.34 3.29
C LYS A 172 -23.68 -14.90 3.03
#